data_AF-A0A822ASQ3-F1
#
_entry.id   AF-A0A822ASQ3-F1
#
_cell.length_a   1.000
_cell.length_b   1.000
_cell.length_c   1.000
_cell.angle_alpha   90.00
_cell.angle_beta   90.00
_cell.angle_gamma   90.00
#
_symmetry.space_group_name_H-M   'P 1'
#
loop_
_entity.id
_entity.type
_entity.pdbx_description
1 polymer ?
#
loop_
_entity_poly.entity_id
_entity_poly.type
_entity_poly.pdbx_seq_one_letter_code
_entity_poly.pdbx_strand_id
1 'polypeptide(L)'
;MSTSSLYTLPIELIYYLLEYLDLSTILFSFRYVCKRFQTIVDSYDQYKLDLRLISKTDFDHICHVISPKKVLSIILTNDIDTPYQIRTFLSRFSFEQFSRLQSLDLLKIDENNLFSILKHISNCSLKSLSIDSKSSDKFSYTTRLLLSSTIAKLKLEKLDLNVSYKDLYVISRSPLPTRSHSEIS
;
A
#
# COMPACT_ATOMS: atom_id res chain seq x y z
N MET A 1 13.47 3.42 44.32
CA MET A 1 12.84 2.40 43.47
C MET A 1 12.50 3.06 42.15
N SER A 2 13.23 2.75 41.08
CA SER A 2 12.89 3.23 39.74
C SER A 2 11.66 2.48 39.25
N THR A 3 10.49 3.12 39.31
CA THR A 3 9.29 2.62 38.66
C THR A 3 9.50 2.75 37.16
N SER A 4 9.92 1.65 36.51
CA SER A 4 10.00 1.57 35.06
C SER A 4 8.64 1.96 34.48
N SER A 5 8.60 3.08 33.77
CA SER A 5 7.38 3.62 33.18
C SER A 5 7.53 3.63 31.67
N LEU A 6 6.42 3.47 30.93
CA LEU A 6 6.40 3.68 29.49
C LEU A 6 6.93 5.09 29.13
N TYR A 7 6.81 6.04 30.06
CA TYR A 7 7.31 7.40 29.91
C TYR A 7 8.84 7.52 29.87
N THR A 8 9.58 6.56 30.41
CA THR A 8 11.05 6.58 30.45
C THR A 8 11.70 5.70 29.40
N LEU A 9 10.91 4.97 28.59
CA LEU A 9 11.45 4.12 27.53
C LEU A 9 12.11 4.95 26.42
N PRO A 10 13.27 4.53 25.87
CA PRO A 10 13.80 5.06 24.62
C PRO A 10 12.76 5.05 23.49
N ILE A 11 12.85 6.01 22.58
CA ILE A 11 11.85 6.18 21.50
C ILE A 11 11.84 4.97 20.55
N GLU A 12 12.99 4.33 20.37
CA GLU A 12 13.17 3.13 19.55
C GLU A 12 12.32 1.97 20.08
N LEU A 13 12.27 1.80 21.42
CA LEU A 13 11.43 0.78 22.04
C LEU A 13 9.95 1.12 21.92
N ILE A 14 9.60 2.40 21.93
CA ILE A 14 8.21 2.82 21.71
C ILE A 14 7.81 2.55 20.26
N TYR A 15 8.65 2.90 19.28
CA TYR A 15 8.41 2.58 17.88
C TYR A 15 8.26 1.07 17.65
N TYR A 16 9.10 0.27 18.30
CA TYR A 16 8.97 -1.19 18.28
C TYR A 16 7.61 -1.66 18.84
N LEU A 17 7.11 -1.06 19.93
CA LEU A 17 5.77 -1.36 20.44
C LEU A 17 4.67 -0.95 19.47
N LEU A 18 4.81 0.19 18.78
CA LEU A 18 3.83 0.66 17.80
C LEU A 18 3.69 -0.33 16.63
N GLU A 19 4.72 -1.10 16.29
CA GLU A 19 4.63 -2.12 15.24
C GLU A 19 3.64 -3.26 15.56
N TYR A 20 3.28 -3.45 16.83
CA TYR A 20 2.30 -4.45 17.28
C TYR A 20 0.89 -3.89 17.48
N LEU A 21 0.69 -2.58 17.29
CA LEU A 21 -0.61 -1.94 17.41
C LEU A 21 -1.22 -1.74 16.03
N ASP A 22 -2.55 -1.85 15.94
CA ASP A 22 -3.25 -1.45 14.73
C ASP A 22 -3.27 0.08 14.58
N LEU A 23 -3.47 0.53 13.35
CA LEU A 23 -3.41 1.94 13.00
C LEU A 23 -4.41 2.80 13.79
N SER A 24 -5.62 2.30 14.00
CA SER A 24 -6.65 3.02 14.75
C SER A 24 -6.23 3.20 16.20
N THR A 25 -5.66 2.16 16.82
CA THR A 25 -5.10 2.25 18.18
C THR A 25 -3.96 3.27 18.26
N ILE A 26 -3.04 3.30 17.28
CA ILE A 26 -1.95 4.28 17.26
C ILE A 26 -2.50 5.71 17.15
N LEU A 27 -3.35 5.97 16.16
CA LEU A 27 -3.79 7.32 15.81
C LEU A 27 -4.84 7.88 16.77
N PHE A 28 -5.75 7.04 17.28
CA PHE A 28 -6.92 7.48 18.02
C PHE A 28 -6.90 7.14 19.51
N SER A 29 -6.02 6.23 19.94
CA SER A 29 -5.86 5.91 21.37
C SER A 29 -4.50 6.36 21.88
N PHE A 30 -3.41 5.77 21.39
CA PHE A 30 -2.05 6.00 21.90
C PHE A 30 -1.64 7.47 21.80
N ARG A 31 -1.89 8.12 20.64
CA ARG A 31 -1.58 9.53 20.40
C ARG A 31 -2.15 10.48 21.46
N TYR A 32 -3.33 10.18 21.98
CA TYR A 32 -4.08 11.08 22.85
C TYR A 32 -3.87 10.84 24.35
N VAL A 33 -3.03 9.86 24.75
CA VAL A 33 -2.75 9.57 26.16
C VAL A 33 -1.97 10.69 26.83
N CYS A 34 -0.90 11.20 26.19
CA CYS A 34 -0.10 12.29 26.72
C CYS A 34 0.67 13.04 25.61
N LYS A 35 1.14 14.25 25.92
CA LYS A 35 1.91 15.08 24.96
C LYS A 35 3.11 14.36 24.35
N ARG A 36 3.82 13.55 25.14
CA ARG A 36 4.97 12.78 24.66
C ARG A 36 4.56 11.78 23.58
N PHE A 37 3.48 11.03 23.79
CA PHE A 37 3.00 10.08 22.79
C PHE A 37 2.44 10.76 21.55
N GLN A 38 1.78 11.91 21.73
CA GLN A 38 1.38 12.75 20.61
C GLN A 38 2.59 13.12 19.75
N THR A 39 3.66 13.65 20.35
CA THR A 39 4.90 13.98 19.61
C THR A 39 5.52 12.76 18.94
N ILE A 40 5.54 11.61 19.61
CA ILE A 40 6.07 10.35 19.05
C ILE A 40 5.27 9.91 17.82
N VAL A 41 3.94 9.92 17.88
CA VAL A 41 3.07 9.57 16.74
C VAL A 41 3.19 10.61 15.62
N ASP A 42 3.32 11.89 15.98
CA ASP A 42 3.52 12.99 15.04
C ASP A 42 4.90 12.93 14.35
N SER A 43 5.91 12.27 14.94
CA SER A 43 7.20 11.99 14.28
C SER A 43 7.28 10.60 13.65
N TYR A 44 6.40 9.66 14.03
CA TYR A 44 6.38 8.31 13.49
C TYR A 44 6.06 8.33 12.00
N ASP A 45 6.81 7.52 11.25
CA ASP A 45 6.90 7.60 9.79
C ASP A 45 6.93 6.24 9.10
N GLN A 46 6.49 5.19 9.83
CA GLN A 46 6.53 3.80 9.39
C GLN A 46 5.14 3.14 9.37
N TYR A 47 4.10 3.90 9.03
CA TYR A 47 2.74 3.39 9.07
C TYR A 47 2.51 2.25 8.07
N LYS A 48 1.84 1.21 8.54
CA LYS A 48 1.32 0.09 7.74
C LYS A 48 -0.20 0.19 7.74
N LEU A 49 -0.79 0.55 6.61
CA LEU A 49 -2.23 0.68 6.45
C LEU A 49 -2.82 -0.70 6.13
N ASP A 50 -3.29 -1.42 7.14
CA ASP A 50 -4.12 -2.60 6.94
C ASP A 50 -5.59 -2.21 6.96
N LEU A 51 -6.21 -2.15 5.78
CA LEU A 51 -7.60 -1.72 5.62
C LEU A 51 -8.55 -2.90 5.39
N ARG A 52 -8.13 -4.14 5.68
CA ARG A 52 -8.94 -5.33 5.34
C ARG A 52 -10.25 -5.45 6.12
N LEU A 53 -10.23 -5.11 7.41
CA LEU A 53 -11.36 -5.29 8.34
C LEU A 53 -11.65 -3.99 9.09
N ILE A 54 -11.62 -2.87 8.38
CA ILE A 54 -11.79 -1.54 8.95
C ILE A 54 -13.24 -1.07 8.85
N SER A 55 -13.76 -0.45 9.91
CA SER A 55 -15.07 0.20 9.85
C SER A 55 -15.03 1.38 8.87
N LYS A 56 -16.17 1.73 8.27
CA LYS A 56 -16.24 2.92 7.39
C LYS A 56 -15.84 4.20 8.12
N THR A 57 -16.25 4.34 9.37
CA THR A 57 -15.92 5.49 10.21
C THR A 57 -14.42 5.59 10.46
N ASP A 58 -13.76 4.48 10.81
CA ASP A 58 -12.31 4.48 11.04
C ASP A 58 -11.55 4.71 9.75
N PHE A 59 -12.00 4.12 8.63
CA PHE A 59 -11.42 4.36 7.31
C PHE A 59 -11.47 5.84 6.94
N ASP A 60 -12.61 6.48 7.15
CA ASP A 60 -12.79 7.90 6.89
C ASP A 60 -11.88 8.75 7.77
N HIS A 61 -11.81 8.49 9.07
CA HIS A 61 -10.91 9.21 9.97
C HIS A 61 -9.44 9.00 9.61
N ILE A 62 -9.03 7.77 9.32
CA ILE A 62 -7.66 7.43 8.91
C ILE A 62 -7.30 8.22 7.65
N CYS A 63 -8.17 8.23 6.64
CA CYS A 63 -7.92 8.97 5.40
C CYS A 63 -7.77 10.49 5.64
N HIS A 64 -8.39 11.06 6.68
CA HIS A 64 -8.25 12.49 6.99
C HIS A 64 -6.98 12.82 7.75
N VAL A 65 -6.48 11.89 8.58
CA VAL A 65 -5.37 12.16 9.51
C VAL A 65 -4.03 11.67 8.97
N ILE A 66 -4.02 10.61 8.15
CA ILE A 66 -2.79 9.99 7.67
C ILE A 66 -2.06 10.90 6.68
N SER A 67 -0.74 11.02 6.86
CA SER A 67 0.13 11.64 5.86
C SER A 67 0.66 10.56 4.90
N PRO A 68 0.38 10.61 3.59
CA PRO A 68 0.85 9.61 2.62
C PRO A 68 2.36 9.39 2.64
N LYS A 69 3.14 10.45 2.90
CA LYS A 69 4.61 10.40 2.96
C LYS A 69 5.16 9.54 4.11
N LYS A 70 4.33 9.16 5.08
CA LYS A 70 4.71 8.39 6.27
C LYS A 70 4.29 6.93 6.20
N VAL A 71 3.74 6.50 5.07
CA VAL A 71 3.19 5.15 4.88
C VAL A 71 4.19 4.30 4.12
N LEU A 72 4.49 3.11 4.66
CA LEU A 72 5.40 2.13 4.08
C LEU A 72 4.67 0.97 3.41
N SER A 73 3.51 0.59 3.92
CA SER A 73 2.74 -0.54 3.41
C SER A 73 1.26 -0.19 3.37
N ILE A 74 0.59 -0.65 2.33
CA ILE A 74 -0.84 -0.51 2.14
C ILE A 74 -1.41 -1.87 1.76
N ILE A 75 -2.47 -2.28 2.45
CA ILE A 75 -3.32 -3.41 2.08
C ILE A 75 -4.72 -2.87 1.84
N LEU A 76 -5.21 -2.98 0.61
CA LEU A 76 -6.57 -2.59 0.23
C LEU A 76 -7.37 -3.82 -0.18
N THR A 77 -8.67 -3.83 0.13
CA THR A 77 -9.56 -4.92 -0.31
C THR A 77 -10.94 -4.42 -0.71
N ASN A 78 -11.50 -5.00 -1.77
CA ASN A 78 -12.91 -4.84 -2.14
C ASN A 78 -13.71 -6.10 -1.76
N ASP A 79 -13.64 -6.48 -0.47
CA ASP A 79 -14.39 -7.61 0.07
C ASP A 79 -15.86 -7.24 0.37
N ILE A 80 -16.64 -8.24 0.80
CA ILE A 80 -18.03 -8.11 1.23
C ILE A 80 -18.15 -7.12 2.40
N ASP A 81 -17.18 -7.14 3.32
CA ASP A 81 -17.16 -6.25 4.50
C ASP A 81 -16.70 -4.83 4.16
N THR A 82 -15.98 -4.63 3.04
CA THR A 82 -15.40 -3.35 2.62
C THR A 82 -15.69 -3.03 1.14
N PRO A 83 -16.95 -3.00 0.71
CA PRO A 83 -17.30 -2.82 -0.69
C PRO A 83 -16.84 -1.45 -1.20
N TYR A 84 -16.19 -1.44 -2.37
CA TYR A 84 -15.67 -0.23 -3.05
C TYR A 84 -14.61 0.56 -2.26
N GLN A 85 -13.97 -0.04 -1.26
CA GLN A 85 -12.95 0.63 -0.46
C GLN A 85 -11.76 1.09 -1.32
N ILE A 86 -11.29 0.26 -2.27
CA ILE A 86 -10.20 0.64 -3.19
C ILE A 86 -10.58 1.90 -3.98
N ARG A 87 -11.78 1.91 -4.57
CA ARG A 87 -12.27 3.08 -5.32
C ARG A 87 -12.35 4.32 -4.43
N THR A 88 -12.82 4.16 -3.20
CA THR A 88 -12.92 5.27 -2.24
C THR A 88 -11.53 5.79 -1.86
N PHE A 89 -10.57 4.89 -1.63
CA PHE A 89 -9.17 5.25 -1.37
C PHE A 89 -8.56 6.04 -2.53
N LEU A 90 -8.76 5.58 -3.77
CA LEU A 90 -8.26 6.25 -4.98
C LEU A 90 -8.89 7.63 -5.23
N SER A 91 -10.10 7.88 -4.72
CA SER A 91 -10.72 9.21 -4.79
C SER A 91 -10.07 10.24 -3.85
N ARG A 92 -9.34 9.76 -2.83
CA ARG A 92 -8.70 10.59 -1.80
C ARG A 92 -7.20 10.74 -2.01
N PHE A 93 -6.56 9.70 -2.54
CA PHE A 93 -5.11 9.66 -2.67
C PHE A 93 -4.66 9.28 -4.07
N SER A 94 -3.55 9.89 -4.49
CA SER A 94 -2.74 9.42 -5.60
C SER A 94 -1.56 8.62 -5.07
N PHE A 95 -1.21 7.51 -5.73
CA PHE A 95 -0.06 6.69 -5.33
C PHE A 95 1.28 7.45 -5.37
N GLU A 96 1.37 8.52 -6.16
CA GLU A 96 2.53 9.42 -6.23
C GLU A 96 2.80 10.16 -4.90
N GLN A 97 1.78 10.32 -4.04
CA GLN A 97 1.91 10.98 -2.74
C GLN A 97 2.64 10.08 -1.72
N PHE A 98 2.69 8.77 -1.96
CA PHE A 98 3.29 7.79 -1.06
C PHE A 98 4.76 7.53 -1.42
N SER A 99 5.58 8.57 -1.26
CA SER A 99 6.99 8.56 -1.67
C SER A 99 7.86 7.50 -0.97
N ARG A 100 7.37 6.92 0.13
CA ARG A 100 8.06 5.87 0.91
C ARG A 100 7.38 4.51 0.84
N LEU A 101 6.36 4.36 -0.01
CA LEU A 101 5.64 3.10 -0.15
C LEU A 101 6.59 2.02 -0.65
N GLN A 102 6.66 0.91 0.09
CA GLN A 102 7.49 -0.24 -0.21
C GLN A 102 6.65 -1.50 -0.45
N SER A 103 5.44 -1.58 0.11
CA SER A 103 4.56 -2.73 -0.02
C SER A 103 3.16 -2.30 -0.41
N LEU A 104 2.61 -2.96 -1.42
CA LEU A 104 1.23 -2.77 -1.85
C LEU A 104 0.57 -4.13 -2.09
N ASP A 105 -0.48 -4.40 -1.31
CA ASP A 105 -1.29 -5.60 -1.46
C ASP A 105 -2.71 -5.19 -1.87
N LEU A 106 -3.16 -5.71 -3.01
CA LEU A 106 -4.44 -5.40 -3.63
C LEU A 106 -5.29 -6.66 -3.65
N LEU A 107 -6.27 -6.75 -2.76
CA LEU A 107 -7.09 -7.94 -2.58
C LEU A 107 -8.46 -7.75 -3.22
N LYS A 108 -8.95 -8.80 -3.90
CA LYS A 108 -10.24 -8.80 -4.62
C LYS A 108 -10.41 -7.56 -5.51
N ILE A 109 -9.34 -7.12 -6.17
CA ILE A 109 -9.36 -5.91 -7.00
C ILE A 109 -10.07 -6.17 -8.34
N ASP A 110 -10.84 -5.19 -8.81
CA ASP A 110 -11.40 -5.18 -10.16
C ASP A 110 -10.46 -4.54 -11.18
N GLU A 111 -10.66 -4.84 -12.46
CA GLU A 111 -9.79 -4.37 -13.53
C GLU A 111 -9.66 -2.83 -13.58
N ASN A 112 -10.73 -2.08 -13.40
CA ASN A 112 -10.71 -0.61 -13.56
C ASN A 112 -9.85 0.05 -12.49
N ASN A 113 -9.98 -0.43 -11.25
CA ASN A 113 -9.14 0.02 -10.15
C ASN A 113 -7.69 -0.40 -10.35
N LEU A 114 -7.45 -1.65 -10.79
CA LEU A 114 -6.09 -2.12 -11.06
C LEU A 114 -5.40 -1.28 -12.14
N PHE A 115 -6.07 -1.04 -13.27
CA PHE A 115 -5.55 -0.22 -14.36
C PHE A 115 -5.20 1.20 -13.89
N SER A 116 -6.07 1.81 -13.08
CA SER A 116 -5.83 3.12 -12.49
C SER A 116 -4.58 3.13 -11.60
N ILE A 117 -4.43 2.12 -10.73
CA ILE A 117 -3.28 2.01 -9.83
C ILE A 117 -1.97 1.80 -10.61
N LEU A 118 -1.98 0.90 -11.60
CA LEU A 118 -0.79 0.55 -12.37
C LEU A 118 -0.18 1.73 -13.11
N LYS A 119 -0.97 2.75 -13.48
CA LYS A 119 -0.49 3.99 -14.10
C LYS A 119 0.40 4.83 -13.18
N HIS A 120 0.18 4.76 -11.87
CA HIS A 120 0.84 5.64 -10.90
C HIS A 120 1.94 4.92 -10.12
N ILE A 121 1.77 3.61 -9.85
CA ILE A 121 2.74 2.89 -9.01
C ILE A 121 4.07 2.60 -9.70
N SER A 122 4.19 2.78 -11.02
CA SER A 122 5.47 2.58 -11.73
C SER A 122 6.58 3.52 -11.27
N ASN A 123 6.22 4.63 -10.61
CA ASN A 123 7.16 5.61 -10.06
C ASN A 123 7.45 5.37 -8.56
N CYS A 124 6.77 4.43 -7.93
CA CYS A 124 6.99 4.08 -6.53
C CYS A 124 8.21 3.17 -6.38
N SER A 125 8.87 3.25 -5.22
CA SER A 125 9.98 2.35 -4.87
C SER A 125 9.47 1.08 -4.18
N LEU A 126 8.49 0.41 -4.81
CA LEU A 126 7.91 -0.82 -4.28
C LEU A 126 8.93 -1.95 -4.28
N LYS A 127 8.98 -2.65 -3.15
CA LYS A 127 9.72 -3.91 -2.94
C LYS A 127 8.79 -5.12 -2.97
N SER A 128 7.53 -4.95 -2.54
CA SER A 128 6.52 -5.99 -2.52
C SER A 128 5.27 -5.53 -3.26
N LEU A 129 4.78 -6.38 -4.15
CA LEU A 129 3.50 -6.22 -4.82
C LEU A 129 2.72 -7.54 -4.76
N SER A 130 1.53 -7.51 -4.18
CA SER A 130 0.57 -8.60 -4.23
C SER A 130 -0.70 -8.15 -4.94
N ILE A 131 -1.14 -8.92 -5.94
CA ILE A 131 -2.39 -8.67 -6.66
C ILE A 131 -3.21 -9.94 -6.63
N ASP A 132 -4.36 -9.85 -5.97
CA ASP A 132 -5.40 -10.86 -5.96
C ASP A 132 -6.64 -10.29 -6.65
N SER A 133 -6.89 -10.76 -7.87
CA SER A 133 -8.03 -10.33 -8.68
C SER A 133 -9.24 -11.18 -8.35
N LYS A 134 -10.43 -10.61 -8.48
CA LYS A 134 -11.66 -11.42 -8.47
C LYS A 134 -11.58 -12.47 -9.56
N SER A 135 -11.82 -13.73 -9.21
CA SER A 135 -11.56 -14.92 -10.05
C SER A 135 -12.34 -14.96 -11.37
N SER A 136 -13.41 -14.16 -11.50
CA SER A 136 -14.19 -14.00 -12.73
C SER A 136 -13.62 -12.99 -13.71
N ASP A 137 -12.77 -12.07 -13.24
CA ASP A 137 -12.37 -10.90 -14.02
C ASP A 137 -11.21 -11.26 -14.94
N LYS A 138 -11.47 -11.20 -16.24
CA LYS A 138 -10.42 -11.30 -17.26
C LYS A 138 -9.88 -9.90 -17.49
N PHE A 139 -8.58 -9.71 -17.35
CA PHE A 139 -7.99 -8.45 -17.71
C PHE A 139 -8.06 -8.23 -19.22
N SER A 140 -8.33 -7.01 -19.63
CA SER A 140 -8.10 -6.58 -21.00
C SER A 140 -6.63 -6.73 -21.37
N TYR A 141 -6.35 -6.80 -22.67
CA TYR A 141 -4.99 -6.83 -23.17
C TYR A 141 -4.18 -5.61 -22.69
N THR A 142 -4.80 -4.43 -22.66
CA THR A 142 -4.18 -3.19 -22.18
C THR A 142 -3.76 -3.26 -20.71
N THR A 143 -4.62 -3.80 -19.83
CA THR A 143 -4.29 -3.95 -18.41
C THR A 143 -3.15 -4.95 -18.22
N ARG A 144 -3.13 -6.05 -18.99
CA ARG A 144 -2.03 -7.04 -18.95
C ARG A 144 -0.69 -6.48 -19.39
N LEU A 145 -0.67 -5.71 -20.49
CA LEU A 145 0.53 -5.04 -20.96
C LEU A 145 1.04 -4.03 -19.93
N LEU A 146 0.12 -3.22 -19.37
CA LEU A 146 0.49 -2.25 -18.36
C LEU A 146 1.07 -2.95 -17.12
N LEU A 147 0.41 -4.00 -16.62
CA LEU A 147 0.87 -4.79 -15.49
C LEU A 147 2.27 -5.37 -15.74
N SER A 148 2.48 -6.01 -16.89
CA SER A 148 3.79 -6.54 -17.27
C SER A 148 4.86 -5.44 -17.32
N SER A 149 4.55 -4.30 -17.95
CA SER A 149 5.48 -3.17 -18.04
C SER A 149 5.79 -2.54 -16.67
N THR A 150 4.81 -2.50 -15.77
CA THR A 150 4.96 -1.99 -14.41
C THR A 150 5.84 -2.93 -13.59
N ILE A 151 5.57 -4.23 -13.62
CA ILE A 151 6.40 -5.25 -12.95
C ILE A 151 7.84 -5.19 -13.46
N ALA A 152 8.05 -5.07 -14.77
CA ALA A 152 9.39 -5.00 -15.37
C ALA A 152 10.17 -3.73 -14.97
N LYS A 153 9.48 -2.64 -14.65
CA LYS A 153 10.10 -1.39 -14.18
C LYS A 153 10.39 -1.39 -12.68
N LEU A 154 9.55 -2.06 -11.90
CA LEU A 154 9.69 -2.11 -10.44
C LEU A 154 10.82 -3.06 -10.06
N LYS A 155 11.61 -2.67 -9.04
CA LYS A 155 12.65 -3.52 -8.45
C LYS A 155 12.06 -4.35 -7.32
N LEU A 156 11.11 -5.21 -7.65
CA LEU A 156 10.40 -6.03 -6.68
C LEU A 156 11.32 -7.12 -6.11
N GLU A 157 11.33 -7.23 -4.79
CA GLU A 157 11.91 -8.35 -4.03
C GLU A 157 10.87 -9.47 -3.85
N LYS A 158 9.58 -9.11 -3.80
CA LYS A 158 8.45 -10.04 -3.69
C LYS A 158 7.36 -9.66 -4.68
N LEU A 159 6.91 -10.66 -5.43
CA LEU A 159 5.77 -10.55 -6.34
C LEU A 159 4.82 -11.73 -6.09
N ASP A 160 3.56 -11.42 -5.85
CA ASP A 160 2.49 -12.41 -5.72
C ASP A 160 1.33 -12.03 -6.65
N LEU A 161 0.94 -12.95 -7.52
CA LEU A 161 -0.06 -12.73 -8.55
C LEU A 161 -1.09 -13.86 -8.52
N ASN A 162 -2.22 -13.62 -7.88
CA ASN A 162 -3.40 -14.47 -7.95
C ASN A 162 -4.38 -13.88 -8.98
N VAL A 163 -4.10 -14.15 -10.25
CA VAL A 163 -4.88 -13.69 -11.41
C VAL A 163 -5.21 -14.89 -12.29
N SER A 164 -6.19 -14.75 -13.20
CA SER A 164 -6.60 -15.91 -14.01
C SER A 164 -5.43 -16.43 -14.87
N TYR A 165 -5.39 -17.75 -15.09
CA TYR A 165 -4.30 -18.41 -15.83
C TYR A 165 -4.04 -17.81 -17.23
N LYS A 166 -5.09 -17.34 -17.90
CA LYS A 166 -4.97 -16.70 -19.22
C LYS A 166 -4.21 -15.38 -19.15
N ASP A 167 -4.30 -14.67 -18.02
CA ASP A 167 -3.64 -13.39 -17.82
C ASP A 167 -2.15 -13.57 -17.54
N LEU A 168 -1.77 -14.61 -16.79
CA LEU A 168 -0.36 -14.98 -16.54
C LEU A 168 0.42 -15.30 -17.82
N TYR A 169 -0.24 -15.96 -18.79
CA TYR A 169 0.40 -16.33 -20.05
C TYR A 169 0.86 -15.12 -20.88
N VAL A 170 0.08 -14.04 -20.89
CA VAL A 170 0.45 -12.80 -21.61
C VAL A 170 1.53 -12.04 -20.84
N ILE A 171 1.46 -12.01 -19.50
CA ILE A 171 2.46 -11.32 -18.68
C ILE A 171 3.85 -11.93 -18.87
N SER A 172 3.93 -13.27 -18.93
CA SER A 172 5.20 -14.01 -19.12
C SER A 172 5.80 -13.89 -20.53
N ARG A 173 5.00 -13.54 -21.54
CA ARG A 173 5.43 -13.45 -22.96
C ARG A 173 5.51 -12.03 -23.50
N SER A 174 5.14 -11.03 -22.71
CA SER A 174 5.23 -9.63 -23.12
C SER A 174 6.71 -9.29 -23.33
N PRO A 175 7.11 -8.78 -24.51
CA PRO A 175 8.49 -8.42 -24.75
C PRO A 175 8.91 -7.36 -23.73
N LEU A 176 10.05 -7.57 -23.08
CA LEU A 176 10.72 -6.54 -22.28
C LEU A 176 10.77 -5.25 -23.11
N PRO A 177 10.47 -4.08 -22.55
CA PRO A 177 10.62 -2.84 -23.28
C PRO A 177 12.09 -2.74 -23.72
N THR A 178 12.32 -2.93 -25.01
CA THR A 178 13.61 -2.74 -25.64
C THR A 178 14.05 -1.32 -25.33
N ARG A 179 15.15 -1.17 -24.58
CA ARG A 179 15.86 0.10 -24.48
C ARG A 179 16.17 0.52 -25.91
N SER A 180 15.51 1.58 -26.38
CA SER A 180 15.92 2.28 -27.59
C SER A 180 17.31 2.85 -27.32
N HIS A 181 18.34 2.15 -27.79
CA HIS A 181 19.63 2.74 -28.05
C HIS A 181 19.41 3.80 -29.13
N SER A 182 19.26 5.07 -28.72
CA SER A 182 19.62 6.18 -29.58
C SER A 182 21.11 6.41 -29.40
N GLU A 183 21.89 5.68 -30.18
CA GLU A 183 23.28 5.98 -30.46
C GLU A 183 23.36 7.31 -31.22
N ILE A 184 24.21 8.20 -30.68
CA ILE A 184 25.23 8.96 -31.40
C ILE A 184 24.79 9.65 -32.70
N SER A 185 24.68 10.97 -32.62
CA SER A 185 25.19 11.89 -33.65
C SER A 185 25.80 13.10 -32.95
#